data_AF-A0A4Q2UFK6-F1
#
_entry.id   AF-A0A4Q2UFK6-F1
#
_cell.length_a   1.000
_cell.length_b   1.000
_cell.length_c   1.000
_cell.angle_alpha   90.00
_cell.angle_beta   90.00
_cell.angle_gamma   90.00
#
_symmetry.space_group_name_H-M   'P 1'
#
loop_
_entity.id
_entity.type
_entity.pdbx_description
1 polymer ?
#
loop_
_entity_poly.entity_id
_entity_poly.type
_entity_poly.pdbx_seq_one_letter_code
_entity_poly.pdbx_strand_id
1 'polypeptide(L)'
;MTTTPPILTPEQSRAARGWLDWGQAELAAAANVSLSTVRDFEKGRRVPISNNLGAMRAALEGQGIAFVEGETTLGVTGPKPGAGRDSP
;
A
#
# COMPACT_ATOMS: atom_id res chain seq x y z
N MET A 1 10.47 22.31 -8.14
CA MET A 1 10.37 20.96 -8.74
C MET A 1 9.24 20.24 -8.03
N THR A 2 8.03 20.27 -8.60
CA THR A 2 6.86 19.61 -8.02
C THR A 2 6.95 18.13 -8.36
N THR A 3 7.53 17.34 -7.47
CA THR A 3 7.46 15.88 -7.56
C THR A 3 6.02 15.47 -7.30
N THR A 4 5.30 15.10 -8.37
CA THR A 4 4.05 14.35 -8.26
C THR A 4 4.28 13.22 -7.26
N PRO A 5 3.49 13.11 -6.18
CA PRO A 5 3.68 12.04 -5.21
C PRO A 5 3.56 10.70 -5.96
N PRO A 6 4.51 9.77 -5.74
CA PRO A 6 4.54 8.52 -6.50
C PRO A 6 3.21 7.77 -6.33
N ILE A 7 2.60 7.36 -7.44
CA ILE A 7 1.29 6.72 -7.41
C ILE A 7 1.50 5.29 -6.91
N LEU A 8 0.80 4.90 -5.84
CA LEU A 8 0.74 3.52 -5.39
C LEU A 8 0.42 2.61 -6.58
N THR A 9 1.30 1.67 -6.91
CA THR A 9 1.04 0.69 -7.98
C THR A 9 0.34 -0.56 -7.45
N PRO A 10 -0.37 -1.33 -8.30
CA PRO A 10 -0.94 -2.62 -7.92
C PRO A 10 0.10 -3.60 -7.33
N GLU A 11 1.31 -3.61 -7.89
CA GLU A 11 2.43 -4.44 -7.46
C GLU A 11 2.88 -4.05 -6.04
N GLN A 12 3.06 -2.74 -5.81
CA GLN A 12 3.45 -2.22 -4.50
C GLN A 12 2.37 -2.45 -3.44
N SER A 13 1.09 -2.30 -3.79
CA SER A 13 -0.03 -2.62 -2.89
C SER A 13 -0.01 -4.08 -2.44
N ARG A 14 0.14 -5.01 -3.40
CA ARG A 14 0.20 -6.44 -3.09
C ARG A 14 1.45 -6.78 -2.27
N ALA A 15 2.60 -6.20 -2.61
CA ALA A 15 3.85 -6.41 -1.88
C ALA A 15 3.78 -5.88 -0.43
N ALA A 16 3.26 -4.67 -0.25
CA ALA A 16 3.06 -4.07 1.08
C ALA A 16 2.12 -4.90 1.94
N ARG A 17 0.98 -5.34 1.38
CA ARG A 17 0.08 -6.25 2.09
C ARG A 17 0.75 -7.57 2.45
N GLY A 18 1.50 -8.16 1.52
CA GLY A 18 2.27 -9.38 1.79
C GLY A 18 3.28 -9.20 2.91
N TRP A 19 3.92 -8.03 3.00
CA TRP A 19 4.84 -7.68 4.09
C TRP A 19 4.13 -7.59 5.45
N LEU A 20 2.91 -7.06 5.47
CA LEU A 20 2.09 -6.89 6.67
C LEU A 20 1.27 -8.14 7.04
N ASP A 21 1.32 -9.20 6.22
CA ASP A 21 0.42 -10.36 6.30
C ASP A 21 -1.07 -9.99 6.20
N TRP A 22 -1.38 -8.94 5.44
CA TRP A 22 -2.75 -8.43 5.25
C TRP A 22 -3.45 -9.04 4.03
N GLY A 23 -4.70 -9.44 4.22
CA GLY A 23 -5.67 -9.66 3.16
C GLY A 23 -6.19 -8.35 2.54
N GLN A 24 -6.90 -8.48 1.40
CA GLN A 24 -7.51 -7.33 0.72
C GLN A 24 -8.57 -6.61 1.57
N ALA A 25 -9.26 -7.35 2.46
CA ALA A 25 -10.28 -6.81 3.35
C ALA A 25 -9.68 -5.92 4.46
N GLU A 26 -8.49 -6.26 4.96
CA GLU A 26 -7.78 -5.46 5.96
C GLU A 26 -7.30 -4.14 5.37
N LEU A 27 -6.74 -4.15 4.17
CA LEU A 27 -6.38 -2.92 3.47
C LEU A 27 -7.63 -2.06 3.18
N ALA A 28 -8.73 -2.68 2.75
CA ALA A 28 -9.98 -1.95 2.51
C ALA A 28 -10.50 -1.27 3.78
N ALA A 29 -10.49 -1.99 4.91
CA ALA A 29 -10.90 -1.46 6.20
C ALA A 29 -9.97 -0.33 6.69
N ALA A 30 -8.65 -0.55 6.65
CA ALA A 30 -7.66 0.43 7.10
C ALA A 30 -7.68 1.73 6.26
N ALA A 31 -7.96 1.61 4.97
CA ALA A 31 -8.04 2.74 4.05
C ALA A 31 -9.45 3.36 3.97
N ASN A 32 -10.45 2.81 4.67
CA ASN A 32 -11.86 3.21 4.57
C ASN A 32 -12.37 3.27 3.11
N VAL A 33 -12.06 2.23 2.32
CA VAL A 33 -12.53 2.05 0.94
C VAL A 33 -13.27 0.73 0.79
N SER A 34 -14.02 0.57 -0.30
CA SER A 34 -14.70 -0.70 -0.57
C SER A 34 -13.71 -1.81 -0.93
N LEU A 35 -14.02 -3.06 -0.55
CA LEU A 35 -13.23 -4.24 -0.94
C LEU A 35 -13.15 -4.42 -2.47
N SER A 36 -14.21 -4.07 -3.21
CA SER A 36 -14.21 -4.13 -4.67
C SER A 36 -13.23 -3.12 -5.28
N THR A 37 -13.07 -1.94 -4.68
CA THR A 37 -12.04 -0.95 -5.08
C THR A 37 -10.64 -1.55 -4.98
N VAL A 38 -10.29 -2.16 -3.83
CA VAL A 38 -8.97 -2.80 -3.64
C VAL A 38 -8.76 -3.93 -4.66
N ARG A 39 -9.78 -4.78 -4.85
CA ARG A 39 -9.73 -5.91 -5.79
C ARG A 39 -9.56 -5.50 -7.25
N ASP A 40 -10.25 -4.44 -7.68
CA ASP A 40 -10.18 -3.94 -9.05
C ASP A 40 -8.84 -3.25 -9.33
N PHE A 41 -8.37 -2.47 -8.36
CA PHE A 41 -7.06 -1.84 -8.41
C PHE A 41 -5.94 -2.87 -8.49
N GLU A 42 -5.89 -3.81 -7.55
CA GLU A 42 -4.81 -4.80 -7.49
C GLU A 42 -4.84 -5.78 -8.67
N LYS A 43 -5.93 -5.88 -9.41
CA LYS A 43 -5.99 -6.68 -10.65
C LYS A 43 -5.71 -5.84 -11.91
N GLY A 44 -5.41 -4.54 -11.76
CA GLY A 44 -5.16 -3.63 -12.87
C GLY A 44 -6.39 -3.35 -13.74
N ARG A 45 -7.59 -3.66 -13.26
CA ARG A 45 -8.84 -3.47 -14.04
C ARG A 45 -9.22 -2.00 -14.15
N ARG A 46 -8.91 -1.22 -13.12
CA ARG A 46 -9.24 0.21 -12.99
C ARG A 46 -8.19 0.90 -12.16
N VAL A 47 -7.91 2.17 -12.48
CA VAL A 47 -7.20 3.08 -11.59
C VAL A 47 -8.27 3.73 -10.70
N PRO A 48 -8.29 3.51 -9.37
CA PRO A 48 -9.22 4.20 -8.49
C PRO A 48 -9.04 5.71 -8.57
N ILE A 49 -10.09 6.45 -8.20
CA ILE A 49 -9.97 7.90 -8.03
C ILE A 49 -8.82 8.23 -7.08
N SER A 50 -8.16 9.36 -7.32
CA SER A 50 -6.94 9.77 -6.60
C SER A 50 -7.09 9.70 -5.08
N ASN A 51 -8.26 10.05 -4.54
CA ASN A 51 -8.56 9.96 -3.11
C ASN A 51 -8.43 8.53 -2.55
N ASN A 52 -8.95 7.52 -3.26
CA ASN A 52 -8.91 6.13 -2.80
C ASN A 52 -7.48 5.58 -2.85
N LEU A 53 -6.71 5.94 -3.88
CA LEU A 53 -5.28 5.57 -3.95
C LEU A 53 -4.48 6.21 -2.84
N GLY A 54 -4.73 7.49 -2.56
CA GLY A 54 -4.12 8.20 -1.42
C GLY A 54 -4.45 7.54 -0.08
N ALA A 55 -5.70 7.18 0.14
CA ALA A 55 -6.13 6.51 1.37
C ALA A 55 -5.49 5.11 1.53
N MET A 56 -5.44 4.31 0.46
CA MET A 56 -4.76 3.01 0.48
C MET A 56 -3.27 3.14 0.77
N ARG A 57 -2.61 4.12 0.14
CA ARG A 57 -1.19 4.39 0.38
C ARG A 57 -0.94 4.81 1.82
N ALA A 58 -1.72 5.77 2.32
CA ALA A 58 -1.60 6.28 3.68
C ALA A 58 -1.84 5.20 4.74
N ALA A 59 -2.79 4.29 4.51
CA ALA A 59 -3.05 3.16 5.42
C ALA A 59 -1.83 2.24 5.55
N LEU A 60 -1.16 1.93 4.44
CA LEU A 60 0.05 1.11 4.41
C LEU A 60 1.24 1.85 5.03
N GLU A 61 1.42 3.14 4.71
CA GLU A 61 2.45 4.00 5.31
C GLU A 61 2.28 4.12 6.83
N GLY A 62 1.03 4.18 7.31
CA GLY A 62 0.70 4.17 8.74
C GLY A 62 1.12 2.90 9.48
N GLN A 63 1.42 1.81 8.77
CA GLN A 63 1.99 0.57 9.32
C GLN A 63 3.52 0.48 9.15
N GLY A 64 4.16 1.56 8.73
CA GLY A 64 5.61 1.64 8.53
C GLY A 64 6.09 1.15 7.17
N ILE A 65 5.19 0.91 6.21
CA ILE A 65 5.60 0.67 4.82
C ILE A 65 6.07 1.97 4.18
N ALA A 66 7.17 1.92 3.43
CA ALA A 66 7.57 3.00 2.53
C ALA A 66 7.65 2.49 1.09
N PHE A 67 7.28 3.34 0.14
CA PHE A 67 7.25 3.01 -1.28
C PHE A 67 8.52 3.49 -1.97
N VAL A 68 9.14 2.59 -2.74
CA VAL A 68 10.37 2.85 -3.50
C VAL A 68 10.03 2.95 -4.97
N GLU A 69 10.44 4.06 -5.59
CA GLU A 69 10.39 4.27 -7.03
C GLU A 69 11.75 4.83 -7.48
N GLY A 70 12.45 4.06 -8.30
CA GLY A 70 13.67 4.46 -9.00
C GLY A 70 13.46 4.34 -10.51
N GLU A 71 14.45 4.75 -11.32
CA GLU A 71 14.30 4.80 -12.79
C GLU A 71 13.85 3.47 -13.42
N THR A 72 14.30 2.35 -12.86
CA THR A 72 14.01 0.99 -13.36
C THR A 72 13.47 0.06 -12.26
N THR A 73 13.20 0.59 -11.07
CA THR A 73 12.90 -0.21 -9.88
C THR A 73 11.64 0.28 -9.20
N LEU A 74 10.74 -0.65 -8.86
CA LEU A 74 9.62 -0.43 -7.96
C LEU A 74 9.75 -1.39 -6.79
N GLY A 75 9.43 -0.92 -5.59
CA GLY A 75 9.49 -1.75 -4.40
C GLY A 75 8.76 -1.16 -3.21
N VAL A 76 8.84 -1.91 -2.11
CA VAL A 76 8.41 -1.49 -0.79
C VAL A 76 9.53 -1.79 0.20
N THR A 77 9.67 -0.94 1.21
CA THR A 77 10.44 -1.22 2.42
C THR A 77 9.48 -1.23 3.60
N GLY A 78 9.83 -1.96 4.65
CA GLY A 78 9.00 -2.04 5.84
C GLY A 78 9.83 -2.45 7.06
N PRO A 79 9.27 -2.32 8.27
CA PRO A 79 9.94 -2.76 9.48
C PRO A 79 10.19 -4.27 9.42
N LYS A 80 11.34 -4.71 9.95
CA LYS A 80 11.65 -6.13 10.07
C LYS A 80 10.56 -6.81 10.92
N PRO A 81 9.91 -7.90 10.43
CA PRO A 81 8.94 -8.63 11.22
C PRO A 81 9.54 -9.06 12.56
N GLY A 82 8.87 -8.71 13.66
CA GLY A 82 9.32 -9.02 15.02
C GLY A 82 10.25 -7.98 15.67
N ALA A 83 10.67 -6.92 14.97
CA ALA A 83 11.50 -5.86 15.55
C ALA A 83 10.74 -4.91 16.51
N GLY A 84 9.45 -5.16 16.77
CA GLY A 84 8.60 -4.30 17.61
C GLY A 84 7.36 -4.97 18.20
N ARG A 85 7.36 -6.29 18.38
CA ARG A 85 6.28 -7.01 19.10
C ARG A 85 6.68 -7.48 20.51
N ASP A 86 7.88 -7.12 20.95
CA ASP A 86 8.31 -7.23 22.34
C ASP A 86 8.28 -5.81 22.95
N SER A 87 7.09 -5.36 23.31
CA SER A 87 6.90 -4.39 24.38
C SER A 87 5.91 -5.01 25.36
N PRO A 88 6.23 -5.02 26.67
CA PRO A 88 5.44 -5.69 27.70
C PRO A 88 4.02 -5.13 27.83
#